data_AF-A0A941SNP7-F1
#
_entry.id   AF-A0A941SNP7-F1
#
_cell.length_a   1.000
_cell.length_b   1.000
_cell.length_c   1.000
_cell.angle_alpha   90.00
_cell.angle_beta   90.00
_cell.angle_gamma   90.00
#
_symmetry.space_group_name_H-M   'P 1'
#
loop_
_entity.id
_entity.type
_entity.pdbx_description
1 polymer ?
#
loop_
_entity_poly.entity_id
_entity_poly.type
_entity_poly.pdbx_seq_one_letter_code
_entity_poly.pdbx_strand_id
1 'polypeptide(L)'
;MRKLLISSIAFAALLSSSFAFAQTLPQLLESPNYLQLSYNLSHTNLSPEAIKMAFAGYHWAIKKHKVKKRDILTIIDFSLSSAMDRLYVINVKTGAVLMSAPVTHGLHSGANSPWAKNFSNSPNSLESSLGVYITENNPYTGQFGYSLRIAGLESSNSNAEARAIIVHSANYASRSFLKYNGFLGNSYGCFAVDPALVHQLIAYIEGGSVLYAYANSKQYLTSTHILTAV
;
A
#
# COMPACT_ATOMS: atom_id res chain seq x y z
N MET A 1 -43.90 -13.22 -67.13
CA MET A 1 -43.97 -13.18 -65.65
C MET A 1 -42.59 -13.48 -65.07
N ARG A 2 -41.81 -12.44 -64.74
CA ARG A 2 -40.47 -12.56 -64.12
C ARG A 2 -40.64 -12.65 -62.60
N LYS A 3 -40.16 -13.72 -61.96
CA LYS A 3 -40.05 -13.83 -60.49
C LYS A 3 -38.73 -13.18 -60.06
N LEU A 4 -38.80 -12.13 -59.23
CA LEU A 4 -37.64 -11.55 -58.55
C LEU A 4 -37.22 -12.46 -57.39
N LEU A 5 -35.94 -12.81 -57.34
CA LEU A 5 -35.28 -13.34 -56.13
C LEU A 5 -34.93 -12.16 -55.22
N ILE A 6 -35.45 -12.16 -54.00
CA ILE A 6 -35.01 -11.27 -52.93
C ILE A 6 -33.90 -12.02 -52.17
N SER A 7 -32.65 -11.61 -52.37
CA SER A 7 -31.52 -12.10 -51.57
C SER A 7 -31.52 -11.39 -50.21
N SER A 8 -31.74 -12.15 -49.15
CA SER A 8 -31.63 -11.67 -47.77
C SER A 8 -30.14 -11.50 -47.43
N ILE A 9 -29.67 -10.26 -47.40
CA ILE A 9 -28.33 -9.93 -46.87
C ILE A 9 -28.44 -9.97 -45.34
N ALA A 10 -27.90 -11.03 -44.73
CA ALA A 10 -27.74 -11.12 -43.30
C ALA A 10 -26.62 -10.16 -42.85
N PHE A 11 -26.99 -9.10 -42.13
CA PHE A 11 -26.04 -8.19 -41.50
C PHE A 11 -25.51 -8.85 -40.22
N ALA A 12 -24.38 -9.55 -40.32
CA ALA A 12 -23.69 -10.08 -39.15
C ALA A 12 -23.05 -8.91 -38.39
N ALA A 13 -23.68 -8.48 -37.29
CA ALA A 13 -23.09 -7.55 -36.35
C ALA A 13 -21.90 -8.24 -35.65
N LEU A 14 -20.68 -7.89 -36.06
CA LEU A 14 -19.45 -8.26 -35.37
C LEU A 14 -19.44 -7.56 -34.01
N LEU A 15 -19.83 -8.29 -32.96
CA LEU A 15 -19.55 -7.92 -31.57
C LEU A 15 -18.02 -7.89 -31.41
N SER A 16 -17.42 -6.72 -31.57
CA SER A 16 -16.04 -6.50 -31.14
C SER A 16 -16.04 -6.49 -29.60
N SER A 17 -15.96 -7.68 -29.01
CA SER A 17 -15.60 -7.80 -27.61
C SER A 17 -14.19 -7.25 -27.48
N SER A 18 -14.09 -5.99 -27.07
CA SER A 18 -12.83 -5.37 -26.68
C SER A 18 -12.33 -6.12 -25.44
N PHE A 19 -11.56 -7.18 -25.67
CA PHE A 19 -10.71 -7.75 -24.65
C PHE A 19 -9.73 -6.64 -24.27
N ALA A 20 -10.00 -5.96 -23.15
CA ALA A 20 -9.01 -5.12 -22.52
C ALA A 20 -7.82 -6.02 -22.17
N PHE A 21 -6.77 -5.95 -22.99
CA PHE A 21 -5.53 -6.68 -22.73
C PHE A 21 -5.02 -6.26 -21.35
N ALA A 22 -4.71 -7.23 -20.49
CA ALA A 22 -4.03 -6.96 -19.24
C ALA A 22 -2.68 -6.30 -19.56
N GLN A 23 -2.42 -5.14 -18.96
CA GLN A 23 -1.19 -4.38 -19.17
C GLN A 23 -0.01 -5.12 -18.52
N THR A 24 1.08 -5.33 -19.26
CA THR A 24 2.28 -5.95 -18.68
C THR A 24 2.97 -5.01 -17.69
N LEU A 25 3.76 -5.55 -16.75
CA LEU A 25 4.52 -4.71 -15.82
C LEU A 25 5.40 -3.66 -16.53
N PRO A 26 6.17 -3.97 -17.61
CA PRO A 26 6.89 -2.94 -18.36
C PRO A 26 5.97 -1.82 -18.88
N GLN A 27 4.84 -2.18 -19.49
CA GLN A 27 3.88 -1.18 -19.98
C GLN A 27 3.29 -0.33 -18.84
N LEU A 28 3.08 -0.92 -17.66
CA LEU A 28 2.57 -0.21 -16.49
C LEU A 28 3.58 0.84 -16.00
N LEU A 29 4.86 0.48 -15.96
CA LEU A 29 5.96 1.34 -15.51
C LEU A 29 6.41 2.37 -16.57
N GLU A 30 5.89 2.29 -17.78
CA GLU A 30 6.07 3.32 -18.82
C GLU A 30 4.83 4.22 -18.95
N SER A 31 3.77 3.97 -18.17
CA SER A 31 2.54 4.75 -18.25
C SER A 31 2.77 6.21 -17.78
N PRO A 32 2.11 7.21 -18.39
CA PRO A 32 2.24 8.61 -17.98
C PRO A 32 1.95 8.84 -16.49
N ASN A 33 0.97 8.11 -15.94
CA ASN A 33 0.62 8.17 -14.52
C ASN A 33 1.78 7.69 -13.63
N TYR A 34 2.43 6.58 -13.98
CA TYR A 34 3.60 6.11 -13.24
C TYR A 34 4.78 7.07 -13.37
N LEU A 35 5.07 7.58 -14.57
CA LEU A 35 6.19 8.51 -14.77
C LEU A 35 6.01 9.80 -13.97
N GLN A 36 4.79 10.35 -13.95
CA GLN A 36 4.47 11.52 -13.12
C GLN A 36 4.57 11.22 -11.63
N LEU A 37 3.99 10.10 -11.17
CA LEU A 37 4.05 9.69 -9.76
C LEU A 37 5.49 9.44 -9.30
N SER A 38 6.28 8.70 -10.10
CA SER A 38 7.68 8.42 -9.79
C SER A 38 8.55 9.68 -9.79
N TYR A 39 8.31 10.63 -10.70
CA TYR A 39 8.98 11.93 -10.69
C TYR A 39 8.64 12.74 -9.44
N ASN A 40 7.36 12.80 -9.04
CA ASN A 40 6.98 13.52 -7.81
C ASN A 40 7.60 12.87 -6.57
N LEU A 41 7.62 11.54 -6.51
CA LEU A 41 8.15 10.80 -5.37
C LEU A 41 9.69 10.72 -5.33
N SER A 42 10.39 11.00 -6.44
CA SER A 42 11.87 11.05 -6.44
C SER A 42 12.45 12.16 -5.57
N HIS A 43 11.63 13.13 -5.19
CA HIS A 43 11.97 14.21 -4.25
C HIS A 43 11.70 13.82 -2.78
N THR A 44 11.31 12.57 -2.51
CA THR A 44 11.07 12.02 -1.17
C THR A 44 12.19 11.08 -0.75
N ASN A 45 12.10 10.48 0.43
CA ASN A 45 13.05 9.47 0.89
C ASN A 45 12.79 8.08 0.28
N LEU A 46 11.66 7.86 -0.40
CA LEU A 46 11.28 6.55 -0.92
C LEU A 46 12.28 6.06 -1.98
N SER A 47 12.65 4.78 -1.90
CA SER A 47 13.46 4.16 -2.95
C SER A 47 12.68 4.02 -4.27
N PRO A 48 13.34 4.10 -5.44
CA PRO A 48 12.71 3.80 -6.73
C PRO A 48 12.04 2.41 -6.73
N GLU A 49 12.64 1.44 -6.06
CA GLU A 49 12.10 0.09 -5.90
C GLU A 49 10.81 0.09 -5.07
N ALA A 50 10.76 0.82 -3.95
CA ALA A 50 9.53 0.96 -3.16
C ALA A 50 8.40 1.59 -3.98
N ILE A 51 8.70 2.64 -4.75
CA ILE A 51 7.73 3.33 -5.61
C ILE A 51 7.19 2.37 -6.68
N LYS A 52 8.09 1.69 -7.40
CA LYS A 52 7.74 0.68 -8.41
C LYS A 52 6.86 -0.42 -7.82
N MET A 53 7.28 -1.01 -6.71
CA MET A 53 6.57 -2.12 -6.07
C MET A 53 5.20 -1.68 -5.53
N ALA A 54 5.12 -0.50 -4.93
CA ALA A 54 3.86 0.04 -4.44
C ALA A 54 2.87 0.32 -5.57
N PHE A 55 3.32 0.90 -6.68
CA PHE A 55 2.47 1.17 -7.83
C PHE A 55 1.95 -0.14 -8.46
N ALA A 56 2.82 -1.13 -8.64
CA ALA A 56 2.42 -2.46 -9.09
C ALA A 56 1.44 -3.12 -8.12
N GLY A 57 1.72 -3.06 -6.80
CA GLY A 57 0.87 -3.63 -5.75
C GLY A 57 -0.52 -3.00 -5.69
N TYR A 58 -0.59 -1.67 -5.87
CA TYR A 58 -1.82 -0.91 -5.99
C TYR A 58 -2.67 -1.34 -7.18
N HIS A 59 -2.07 -1.46 -8.37
CA HIS A 59 -2.77 -1.91 -9.58
C HIS A 59 -3.24 -3.36 -9.46
N TRP A 60 -2.39 -4.23 -8.90
CA TRP A 60 -2.76 -5.60 -8.56
C TRP A 60 -3.97 -5.65 -7.62
N ALA A 61 -3.97 -4.84 -6.55
CA ALA A 61 -5.05 -4.77 -5.59
C ALA A 61 -6.38 -4.38 -6.24
N ILE A 62 -6.37 -3.34 -7.08
CA ILE A 62 -7.57 -2.89 -7.82
C ILE A 62 -8.10 -3.97 -8.76
N LYS A 63 -7.21 -4.70 -9.42
CA LYS A 63 -7.56 -5.74 -10.39
C LYS A 63 -8.15 -6.97 -9.73
N LYS A 64 -7.63 -7.37 -8.55
CA LYS A 64 -7.95 -8.64 -7.89
C LYS A 64 -8.90 -8.51 -6.71
N HIS A 65 -9.04 -7.32 -6.13
CA HIS A 65 -9.80 -7.08 -4.90
C HIS A 65 -10.76 -5.90 -5.04
N LYS A 66 -11.72 -5.80 -4.12
CA LYS A 66 -12.73 -4.73 -4.09
C LYS A 66 -12.17 -3.45 -3.42
N VAL A 67 -11.19 -2.81 -4.06
CA VAL A 67 -10.67 -1.50 -3.62
C VAL A 67 -11.72 -0.42 -3.88
N LYS A 68 -12.15 0.26 -2.82
CA LYS A 68 -13.20 1.29 -2.86
C LYS A 68 -12.62 2.69 -3.09
N LYS A 69 -11.58 3.06 -2.36
CA LYS A 69 -10.90 4.36 -2.46
C LYS A 69 -9.66 4.24 -3.33
N ARG A 70 -9.85 4.40 -4.64
CA ARG A 70 -8.81 4.18 -5.68
C ARG A 70 -8.01 5.43 -6.02
N ASP A 71 -8.25 6.55 -5.38
CA ASP A 71 -7.48 7.78 -5.58
C ASP A 71 -6.33 7.92 -4.58
N ILE A 72 -6.26 7.03 -3.57
CA ILE A 72 -5.25 7.08 -2.50
C ILE A 72 -4.40 5.80 -2.50
N LEU A 73 -3.08 6.00 -2.41
CA LEU A 73 -2.09 4.97 -2.11
C LEU A 73 -1.23 5.44 -0.93
N THR A 74 -1.07 4.60 0.08
CA THR A 74 -0.08 4.82 1.15
C THR A 74 1.12 3.92 0.92
N ILE A 75 2.33 4.47 0.93
CA ILE A 75 3.59 3.72 0.81
C ILE A 75 4.32 3.82 2.13
N ILE A 76 4.77 2.68 2.66
CA ILE A 76 5.66 2.58 3.81
C ILE A 76 6.94 1.90 3.36
N ASP A 77 8.08 2.57 3.47
CA ASP A 77 9.39 2.00 3.13
C ASP A 77 10.19 1.68 4.41
N PHE A 78 10.12 0.42 4.85
CA PHE A 78 10.86 -0.05 6.02
C PHE A 78 12.36 -0.24 5.79
N SER A 79 12.86 -0.07 4.55
CA SER A 79 14.31 0.02 4.32
C SER A 79 14.89 1.34 4.86
N LEU A 80 14.03 2.33 5.13
CA LEU A 80 14.38 3.60 5.76
C LEU A 80 14.31 3.52 7.30
N SER A 81 15.17 4.31 7.94
CA SER A 81 15.18 4.51 9.39
C SER A 81 13.83 4.99 9.89
N SER A 82 13.36 4.49 11.04
CA SER A 82 12.16 5.01 11.70
C SER A 82 12.29 6.47 12.14
N ALA A 83 13.49 7.04 12.13
CA ALA A 83 13.72 8.45 12.40
C ALA A 83 13.38 9.38 11.23
N MET A 84 13.13 8.82 10.04
CA MET A 84 12.84 9.57 8.82
C MET A 84 11.38 9.42 8.42
N ASP A 85 10.90 10.38 7.63
CA ASP A 85 9.66 10.21 6.90
C ASP A 85 9.79 9.01 5.97
N ARG A 86 8.99 7.98 6.26
CA ARG A 86 8.98 6.71 5.53
C ARG A 86 7.58 6.17 5.27
N LEU A 87 6.55 6.86 5.77
CA LEU A 87 5.16 6.71 5.36
C LEU A 87 4.81 7.92 4.49
N TYR A 88 4.22 7.66 3.31
CA TYR A 88 3.75 8.69 2.39
C TYR A 88 2.34 8.36 1.93
N VAL A 89 1.41 9.32 2.02
CA VAL A 89 0.05 9.22 1.48
C VAL A 89 -0.01 10.00 0.18
N ILE A 90 -0.45 9.36 -0.89
CA ILE A 90 -0.32 9.86 -2.26
C ILE A 90 -1.68 9.87 -2.93
N ASN A 91 -1.99 10.98 -3.59
CA ASN A 91 -3.06 11.01 -4.58
C ASN A 91 -2.54 10.41 -5.89
N VAL A 92 -2.96 9.20 -6.25
CA VAL A 92 -2.43 8.48 -7.41
C VAL A 92 -2.85 9.07 -8.75
N LYS A 93 -3.90 9.90 -8.78
CA LYS A 93 -4.36 10.56 -10.02
C LYS A 93 -3.49 11.76 -10.36
N THR A 94 -3.05 12.51 -9.35
CA THR A 94 -2.23 13.72 -9.53
C THR A 94 -0.75 13.48 -9.27
N GLY A 95 -0.40 12.35 -8.65
CA GLY A 95 0.94 12.06 -8.13
C GLY A 95 1.32 12.91 -6.91
N ALA A 96 0.39 13.67 -6.32
CA ALA A 96 0.70 14.57 -5.22
C ALA A 96 0.91 13.82 -3.90
N VAL A 97 1.95 14.19 -3.15
CA VAL A 97 2.13 13.76 -1.76
C VAL A 97 1.19 14.60 -0.88
N LEU A 98 0.22 13.95 -0.26
CA LEU A 98 -0.76 14.57 0.64
C LEU A 98 -0.26 14.66 2.08
N MET A 99 0.61 13.72 2.46
CA MET A 99 1.17 13.62 3.80
C MET A 99 2.43 12.76 3.77
N SER A 100 3.39 13.08 4.63
CA SER A 100 4.51 12.22 5.01
C SER A 100 4.64 12.14 6.52
N ALA A 101 5.16 11.03 7.03
CA ALA A 101 5.41 10.86 8.46
C ALA A 101 6.48 9.79 8.76
N PRO A 102 7.16 9.89 9.92
CA PRO A 102 7.77 8.75 10.57
C PRO A 102 6.68 7.75 11.01
N VAL A 103 6.94 6.46 10.88
CA VAL A 103 6.04 5.38 11.32
C VAL A 103 6.85 4.27 11.98
N THR A 104 6.34 3.62 13.01
CA THR A 104 7.05 2.55 13.73
C THR A 104 7.15 1.25 12.95
N HIS A 105 8.00 0.33 13.40
CA HIS A 105 7.99 -1.07 12.98
C HIS A 105 7.91 -1.98 14.21
N GLY A 106 7.63 -3.27 14.00
CA GLY A 106 7.53 -4.27 15.06
C GLY A 106 8.83 -4.46 15.86
N LEU A 107 8.71 -4.81 17.14
CA LEU A 107 9.84 -5.02 18.06
C LEU A 107 10.84 -6.03 17.51
N HIS A 108 10.39 -7.19 17.05
CA HIS A 108 11.29 -8.21 16.52
C HIS A 108 11.73 -7.95 15.08
N SER A 109 11.13 -6.95 14.39
CA SER A 109 11.65 -6.48 13.12
C SER A 109 12.97 -5.74 13.28
N GLY A 110 13.20 -5.10 14.43
CA GLY A 110 14.37 -4.26 14.68
C GLY A 110 14.38 -3.72 16.10
N ALA A 111 14.69 -4.58 17.07
CA ALA A 111 14.55 -4.24 18.48
C ALA A 111 15.50 -3.11 18.87
N ASN A 112 14.96 -2.04 19.45
CA ASN A 112 15.72 -0.87 19.90
C ASN A 112 16.63 -0.29 18.79
N SER A 113 16.18 -0.37 17.54
CA SER A 113 16.91 0.08 16.37
C SER A 113 16.03 0.96 15.49
N PRO A 114 16.60 1.97 14.80
CA PRO A 114 15.87 2.65 13.73
C PRO A 114 15.55 1.74 12.54
N TRP A 115 16.24 0.61 12.39
CA TRP A 115 16.21 -0.21 11.18
C TRP A 115 15.39 -1.48 11.37
N ALA A 116 14.42 -1.71 10.47
CA ALA A 116 13.70 -2.97 10.38
C ALA A 116 14.43 -3.93 9.42
N LYS A 117 14.75 -5.13 9.90
CA LYS A 117 15.51 -6.16 9.19
C LYS A 117 14.71 -7.45 8.99
N ASN A 118 13.84 -7.78 9.95
CA ASN A 118 13.03 -9.01 9.92
C ASN A 118 11.55 -8.69 9.73
N PHE A 119 10.85 -9.58 9.05
CA PHE A 119 9.42 -9.42 8.78
C PHE A 119 8.73 -10.78 8.81
N SER A 120 7.54 -10.83 9.42
CA SER A 120 6.80 -12.06 9.59
C SER A 120 5.31 -11.83 9.63
N ASN A 121 4.60 -12.80 9.06
CA ASN A 121 3.15 -12.91 9.12
C ASN A 121 2.66 -13.81 10.25
N SER A 122 3.56 -14.41 11.04
CA SER A 122 3.17 -15.40 12.05
C SER A 122 2.50 -14.73 13.25
N PRO A 123 1.48 -15.38 13.86
CA PRO A 123 0.95 -14.97 15.15
C PRO A 123 2.06 -14.83 16.20
N ASN A 124 1.95 -13.83 17.08
CA ASN A 124 2.90 -13.56 18.17
C ASN A 124 4.36 -13.28 17.75
N SER A 125 4.64 -13.07 16.46
CA SER A 125 6.00 -12.74 16.01
C SER A 125 6.50 -11.39 16.54
N LEU A 126 5.59 -10.45 16.82
CA LEU A 126 5.87 -9.03 17.12
C LEU A 126 6.63 -8.30 16.00
N GLU A 127 6.65 -8.86 14.79
CA GLU A 127 7.29 -8.27 13.61
C GLU A 127 6.27 -7.55 12.75
N SER A 128 6.69 -6.52 12.01
CA SER A 128 5.88 -6.01 10.90
C SER A 128 5.84 -7.04 9.76
N SER A 129 4.77 -7.05 8.98
CA SER A 129 4.66 -7.83 7.73
C SER A 129 4.73 -6.92 6.51
N LEU A 130 5.28 -7.44 5.41
CA LEU A 130 5.41 -6.71 4.14
C LEU A 130 4.24 -7.04 3.21
N GLY A 131 3.98 -6.13 2.27
CA GLY A 131 3.04 -6.33 1.19
C GLY A 131 1.86 -5.38 1.16
N VAL A 132 0.85 -5.75 0.39
CA VAL A 132 -0.37 -4.96 0.15
C VAL A 132 -1.40 -5.20 1.23
N TYR A 133 -1.93 -4.12 1.78
CA TYR A 133 -3.05 -4.07 2.71
C TYR A 133 -4.18 -3.24 2.12
N ILE A 134 -5.40 -3.49 2.59
CA ILE A 134 -6.56 -2.61 2.39
C ILE A 134 -7.02 -2.06 3.73
N THR A 135 -7.34 -0.78 3.77
CA THR A 135 -7.89 -0.16 4.99
C THR A 135 -9.36 -0.46 5.17
N GLU A 136 -9.83 -0.45 6.42
CA GLU A 136 -11.26 -0.57 6.69
C GLU A 136 -12.05 0.67 6.26
N ASN A 137 -13.37 0.51 6.17
CA ASN A 137 -14.25 1.60 5.74
C ASN A 137 -14.33 2.72 6.76
N ASN A 138 -14.37 2.37 8.04
CA ASN A 138 -14.58 3.32 9.13
C ASN A 138 -13.50 3.14 10.20
N PRO A 139 -13.07 4.24 10.82
CA PRO A 139 -12.19 4.21 11.97
C PRO A 139 -12.98 3.79 13.21
N TYR A 140 -12.27 3.51 14.28
CA TYR A 140 -12.86 3.19 15.58
C TYR A 140 -11.99 3.75 16.71
N THR A 141 -12.58 3.92 17.89
CA THR A 141 -11.84 4.25 19.10
C THR A 141 -11.68 2.98 19.94
N GLY A 142 -10.44 2.60 20.23
CA GLY A 142 -10.12 1.44 21.07
C GLY A 142 -9.04 1.75 22.11
N GLN A 143 -8.31 0.73 22.56
CA GLN A 143 -7.26 0.87 23.58
C GLN A 143 -6.14 1.84 23.19
N PHE A 144 -5.90 2.01 21.89
CA PHE A 144 -4.90 2.93 21.33
C PHE A 144 -5.53 4.25 20.84
N GLY A 145 -6.76 4.55 21.25
CA GLY A 145 -7.50 5.72 20.80
C GLY A 145 -8.03 5.57 19.37
N TYR A 146 -8.10 6.69 18.66
CA TYR A 146 -8.57 6.76 17.27
C TYR A 146 -7.66 5.93 16.35
N SER A 147 -8.21 4.86 15.78
CA SER A 147 -7.48 3.80 15.09
C SER A 147 -8.22 3.33 13.84
N LEU A 148 -7.47 2.73 12.93
CA LEU A 148 -8.01 2.17 11.68
C LEU A 148 -7.51 0.74 11.48
N ARG A 149 -8.45 -0.20 11.36
CA ARG A 149 -8.15 -1.59 11.01
C ARG A 149 -7.72 -1.70 9.55
N ILE A 150 -6.93 -2.72 9.27
CA ILE A 150 -6.47 -3.05 7.92
C ILE A 150 -6.49 -4.56 7.73
N ALA A 151 -6.62 -5.01 6.49
CA ALA A 151 -6.53 -6.42 6.12
C ALA A 151 -5.39 -6.62 5.12
N GLY A 152 -4.58 -7.68 5.33
CA GLY A 152 -3.54 -8.07 4.39
C GLY A 152 -4.14 -8.80 3.19
N LEU A 153 -3.61 -8.52 1.99
CA LEU A 153 -4.06 -9.12 0.74
C LEU A 153 -3.08 -10.19 0.21
N GLU A 154 -1.87 -10.28 0.75
CA GLU A 154 -0.83 -11.22 0.32
C GLU A 154 -0.57 -12.29 1.38
N SER A 155 0.00 -13.44 0.99
CA SER A 155 0.40 -14.49 1.94
C SER A 155 1.43 -14.00 2.97
N SER A 156 2.21 -12.97 2.65
CA SER A 156 3.19 -12.32 3.54
C SER A 156 2.55 -11.46 4.62
N ASN A 157 1.26 -11.15 4.53
CA ASN A 157 0.54 -10.31 5.51
C ASN A 157 -0.91 -10.77 5.79
N SER A 158 -1.31 -11.95 5.32
CA SER A 158 -2.68 -12.47 5.42
C SER A 158 -3.21 -12.63 6.85
N ASN A 159 -2.33 -12.69 7.87
CA ASN A 159 -2.76 -12.76 9.27
C ASN A 159 -2.87 -11.37 9.91
N ALA A 160 -2.75 -10.27 9.17
CA ALA A 160 -2.77 -8.92 9.73
C ALA A 160 -3.99 -8.66 10.63
N GLU A 161 -5.18 -9.04 10.19
CA GLU A 161 -6.40 -8.88 10.97
C GLU A 161 -6.40 -9.76 12.23
N ALA A 162 -6.06 -11.05 12.09
CA ALA A 162 -5.96 -11.99 13.20
C ALA A 162 -4.89 -11.58 14.24
N ARG A 163 -3.87 -10.85 13.80
CA ARG A 163 -2.80 -10.29 14.63
C ARG A 163 -3.13 -8.90 15.18
N ALA A 164 -4.34 -8.40 14.92
CA ALA A 164 -4.79 -7.06 15.29
C ALA A 164 -3.83 -5.94 14.83
N ILE A 165 -3.25 -6.08 13.63
CA ILE A 165 -2.43 -5.03 13.02
C ILE A 165 -3.35 -3.90 12.56
N ILE A 166 -3.06 -2.69 13.04
CA ILE A 166 -3.85 -1.48 12.77
C ILE A 166 -2.94 -0.28 12.53
N VAL A 167 -3.52 0.81 12.03
CA VAL A 167 -2.94 2.16 12.06
C VAL A 167 -3.46 2.87 13.31
N HIS A 168 -2.57 3.41 14.13
CA HIS A 168 -2.95 4.09 15.38
C HIS A 168 -1.89 5.13 15.81
N SER A 169 -2.14 5.87 16.88
CA SER A 169 -1.14 6.74 17.50
C SER A 169 -0.42 6.06 18.66
N ALA A 170 0.81 6.50 18.94
CA ALA A 170 1.53 6.10 20.15
C ALA A 170 2.49 7.19 20.63
N ASN A 171 2.64 7.35 21.95
CA ASN A 171 3.60 8.30 22.52
C ASN A 171 5.05 7.99 22.11
N TYR A 172 5.39 6.71 21.96
CA TYR A 172 6.70 6.27 21.45
C TYR A 172 6.91 6.54 19.95
N ALA A 173 5.87 6.99 19.25
CA ALA A 173 5.91 7.43 17.86
C ALA A 173 5.88 8.97 17.73
N SER A 174 5.88 9.70 18.84
CA SER A 174 5.80 11.17 18.85
C SER A 174 7.10 11.84 18.43
N ARG A 175 7.01 13.08 17.94
CA ARG A 175 8.15 13.95 17.63
C ARG A 175 9.04 14.20 18.84
N SER A 176 8.45 14.33 20.04
CA SER A 176 9.20 14.45 21.29
C SER A 176 10.02 13.21 21.61
N PHE A 177 9.42 12.02 21.45
CA PHE A 177 10.14 10.76 21.63
C PHE A 177 11.26 10.63 20.61
N LEU A 178 10.96 10.90 19.33
CA LEU A 178 11.96 10.89 18.26
C LEU A 178 13.15 11.82 18.56
N LYS A 179 12.88 13.04 19.02
CA LYS A 179 13.92 14.03 19.35
C LYS A 179 14.81 13.57 20.51
N TYR A 180 14.23 12.89 21.50
CA TYR A 180 14.95 12.43 22.68
C TYR A 180 15.72 11.13 22.42
N ASN A 181 15.12 10.17 21.71
CA ASN A 181 15.66 8.83 21.49
C ASN A 181 16.47 8.69 20.19
N GLY A 182 16.33 9.63 19.25
CA GLY A 182 16.94 9.60 17.93
C GLY A 182 16.18 8.76 16.89
N PHE A 183 15.24 7.91 17.31
CA PHE A 183 14.35 7.12 16.45
C PHE A 183 13.05 6.79 17.20
N LEU A 184 12.01 6.35 16.48
CA LEU A 184 10.74 5.96 17.13
C LEU A 184 10.89 4.63 17.88
N GLY A 185 10.10 4.44 18.93
CA GLY A 185 9.97 3.14 19.59
C GLY A 185 9.36 2.09 18.67
N ASN A 186 9.36 0.84 19.13
CA ASN A 186 8.82 -0.29 18.38
C ASN A 186 7.37 -0.62 18.80
N SER A 187 6.53 -0.95 17.82
CA SER A 187 5.21 -1.54 18.05
C SER A 187 5.30 -3.08 18.11
N TYR A 188 4.18 -3.78 18.12
CA TYR A 188 4.13 -5.24 17.89
C TYR A 188 3.70 -5.62 16.47
N GLY A 189 4.03 -4.75 15.51
CA GLY A 189 3.76 -4.92 14.08
C GLY A 189 2.84 -3.85 13.50
N CYS A 190 2.09 -3.14 14.35
CA CYS A 190 1.20 -2.04 13.96
C CYS A 190 1.95 -0.85 13.36
N PHE A 191 1.22 -0.08 12.55
CA PHE A 191 1.67 1.17 11.95
C PHE A 191 1.34 2.33 12.90
N ALA A 192 2.18 2.54 13.91
CA ALA A 192 2.00 3.62 14.87
C ALA A 192 2.66 4.92 14.37
N VAL A 193 1.96 6.03 14.48
CA VAL A 193 2.44 7.38 14.12
C VAL A 193 2.28 8.35 15.30
N ASP A 194 2.80 9.57 15.12
CA ASP A 194 2.64 10.64 16.10
C ASP A 194 1.14 10.89 16.39
N PRO A 195 0.74 11.02 17.69
CA PRO A 195 -0.62 11.41 18.06
C PRO A 195 -1.17 12.65 17.35
N ALA A 196 -0.32 13.64 17.03
CA ALA A 196 -0.72 14.84 16.31
C ALA A 196 -1.11 14.56 14.84
N LEU A 197 -0.69 13.42 14.28
CA LEU A 197 -0.82 13.08 12.87
C LEU A 197 -1.93 12.05 12.59
N VAL A 198 -2.29 11.22 13.57
CA VAL A 198 -3.15 10.04 13.33
C VAL A 198 -4.53 10.38 12.77
N HIS A 199 -5.15 11.47 13.23
CA HIS A 199 -6.48 11.86 12.75
C HIS A 199 -6.46 12.25 11.27
N GLN A 200 -5.48 13.06 10.88
CA GLN A 200 -5.31 13.47 9.48
C GLN A 200 -4.93 12.27 8.60
N LEU A 201 -4.01 11.42 9.07
CA LEU A 201 -3.63 10.19 8.37
C LEU A 201 -4.85 9.32 8.09
N ILE A 202 -5.63 8.99 9.13
CA ILE A 202 -6.82 8.13 9.00
C ILE A 202 -7.85 8.76 8.07
N ALA A 203 -8.11 10.08 8.15
CA ALA A 203 -9.02 10.76 7.23
C ALA A 203 -8.61 10.61 5.75
N TYR A 204 -7.31 10.61 5.46
CA TYR A 204 -6.84 10.35 4.10
C TYR A 204 -6.99 8.89 3.68
N ILE A 205 -6.80 7.92 4.57
CA ILE A 205 -6.64 6.52 4.17
C ILE A 205 -7.85 5.63 4.48
N GLU A 206 -8.80 6.04 5.32
CA GLU A 206 -10.04 5.30 5.57
C GLU A 206 -10.89 5.18 4.29
N GLY A 207 -11.83 4.23 4.29
CA GLY A 207 -12.75 4.03 3.17
C GLY A 207 -12.25 3.01 2.13
N GLY A 208 -11.32 2.12 2.49
CA GLY A 208 -10.85 1.05 1.59
C GLY A 208 -9.83 1.52 0.56
N SER A 209 -8.83 2.27 1.01
CA SER A 209 -7.63 2.62 0.23
C SER A 209 -6.56 1.54 0.33
N VAL A 210 -5.57 1.61 -0.56
CA VAL A 210 -4.43 0.68 -0.55
C VAL A 210 -3.30 1.24 0.31
N LEU A 211 -2.74 0.39 1.17
CA LEU A 211 -1.48 0.64 1.87
C LEU A 211 -0.48 -0.43 1.45
N TYR A 212 0.74 -0.03 1.09
CA TYR A 212 1.82 -0.93 0.71
C TYR A 212 3.01 -0.78 1.65
N ALA A 213 3.40 -1.88 2.30
CA ALA A 213 4.59 -1.92 3.16
C ALA A 213 5.74 -2.64 2.44
N TYR A 214 6.79 -1.90 2.14
CA TYR A 214 7.99 -2.34 1.43
C TYR A 214 9.18 -2.51 2.37
N ALA A 215 10.06 -3.45 2.05
CA ALA A 215 11.47 -3.45 2.43
C ALA A 215 12.26 -4.19 1.35
N ASN A 216 13.57 -3.97 1.30
CA ASN A 216 14.48 -4.73 0.43
C ASN A 216 14.75 -6.15 1.00
N SER A 217 13.69 -6.92 1.22
CA SER A 217 13.74 -8.30 1.71
C SER A 217 13.72 -9.25 0.52
N LYS A 218 14.84 -9.97 0.30
CA LYS A 218 14.94 -10.97 -0.76
C LYS A 218 13.81 -12.00 -0.68
N GLN A 219 13.51 -12.50 0.54
CA GLN A 219 12.45 -13.48 0.77
C GLN A 219 11.10 -12.99 0.27
N TYR A 220 10.72 -11.76 0.62
CA TYR A 220 9.46 -11.17 0.17
C TYR A 220 9.46 -10.92 -1.35
N LEU A 221 10.51 -10.31 -1.88
CA LEU A 221 10.60 -9.97 -3.31
C LEU A 221 10.60 -11.21 -4.22
N THR A 222 11.06 -12.36 -3.74
CA THR A 222 10.97 -13.64 -4.48
C THR A 222 9.64 -14.37 -4.34
N SER A 223 8.82 -14.03 -3.34
CA SER A 223 7.57 -14.75 -3.05
C SER A 223 6.30 -13.96 -3.39
N THR A 224 6.39 -12.63 -3.52
CA THR A 224 5.25 -11.80 -3.92
C THR A 224 4.78 -12.12 -5.34
N HIS A 225 3.46 -12.15 -5.53
CA HIS A 225 2.83 -12.35 -6.84
C HIS A 225 2.49 -11.04 -7.55
N ILE A 226 2.80 -9.88 -6.96
CA ILE A 226 2.47 -8.57 -7.54
C ILE A 226 3.08 -8.44 -8.94
N LEU A 227 4.37 -8.74 -9.07
CA LEU A 227 5.13 -8.53 -10.31
C LEU A 227 4.71 -9.46 -11.46
N THR A 228 4.05 -10.57 -11.15
CA THR A 228 3.56 -11.53 -12.14
C THR A 228 2.06 -11.41 -12.42
N ALA A 229 1.35 -10.57 -11.67
CA ALA A 229 -0.12 -10.51 -11.71
C ALA A 229 -0.70 -9.17 -12.21
N VAL A 230 0.13 -8.14 -12.39
CA VAL A 230 -0.22 -6.93 -13.15
C VAL A 230 -0.31 -7.23 -14.64
#